data_AF-A0A8W8JUD3-F1
#
_entry.id   AF-A0A8W8JUD3-F1
#
_cell.length_a   1.000
_cell.length_b   1.000
_cell.length_c   1.000
_cell.angle_alpha   90.00
_cell.angle_beta   90.00
_cell.angle_gamma   90.00
#
_symmetry.space_group_name_H-M   'P 1'
#
loop_
_entity.id
_entity.type
_entity.pdbx_description
1 polymer ?
#
loop_
_entity_poly.entity_id
_entity_poly.type
_entity_poly.pdbx_seq_one_letter_code
_entity_poly.pdbx_strand_id
1 'polypeptide(L)'
;FNREWCVSPANFLRNETFGIGDQSFVLQYFKVERDLTTYNLNGHSLVTRLSDNRCVIHQEMIDLFSKADPPTRSIRVSFVVHDMKDTISDNSVFDIPKACRGAQGQKNRQKRSTEDCDEVCGVEKAVGTIVYP
;
A
#
# COMPACT_ATOMS: atom_id res chain seq x y z
N PHE A 1 6.33 -1.56 6.85
CA PHE A 1 5.21 -2.45 6.54
C PHE A 1 5.31 -3.63 7.48
N ASN A 2 4.33 -3.78 8.38
CA ASN A 2 4.09 -5.11 8.93
C ASN A 2 3.86 -6.04 7.74
N ARG A 3 4.37 -7.27 7.85
CA ARG A 3 4.41 -8.29 6.79
C ARG A 3 3.03 -8.75 6.27
N GLU A 4 1.96 -8.06 6.65
CA GLU A 4 0.58 -8.41 6.37
C GLU A 4 -0.11 -7.16 5.81
N TRP A 5 -0.65 -7.28 4.60
CA TRP A 5 -1.51 -6.26 4.00
C TRP A 5 -2.86 -6.28 4.72
N CYS A 6 -2.91 -5.64 5.90
CA CYS A 6 -4.08 -5.61 6.76
C CYS A 6 -4.19 -4.29 7.56
N VAL A 7 -5.37 -4.01 8.07
CA VAL A 7 -5.74 -2.74 8.74
C VAL A 7 -5.67 -2.85 10.26
N SER A 8 -5.35 -1.73 10.93
CA SER A 8 -5.42 -1.66 12.39
C SER A 8 -6.87 -1.53 12.86
N PRO A 9 -7.32 -2.33 13.85
CA PRO A 9 -8.66 -2.20 14.44
C PRO A 9 -8.97 -0.78 14.96
N ALA A 10 -7.96 -0.03 15.40
CA ALA A 10 -8.11 1.32 15.93
C ALA A 10 -8.57 2.34 14.88
N ASN A 11 -8.42 2.02 13.59
CA ASN A 11 -8.76 2.90 12.47
C ASN A 11 -10.13 2.58 11.87
N PHE A 12 -10.91 1.70 12.50
CA PHE A 12 -12.27 1.37 12.07
C PHE A 12 -13.15 2.61 12.18
N LEU A 13 -13.90 2.90 11.11
CA LEU A 13 -14.82 4.03 11.10
C LEU A 13 -16.28 3.58 11.08
N ARG A 14 -16.65 2.67 10.16
CA ARG A 14 -18.02 2.19 10.01
C ARG A 14 -18.11 0.91 9.17
N ASN A 15 -19.26 0.28 9.20
CA ASN A 15 -19.63 -0.73 8.21
C ASN A 15 -20.31 -0.05 7.01
N GLU A 16 -20.07 -0.57 5.81
CA GLU A 16 -20.72 -0.15 4.57
C GLU A 16 -21.36 -1.37 3.89
N THR A 17 -22.60 -1.20 3.44
CA THR A 17 -23.33 -2.25 2.72
C THR A 17 -23.19 -2.00 1.23
N PHE A 18 -22.73 -3.01 0.50
CA PHE A 18 -22.59 -3.03 -0.94
C PHE A 18 -23.58 -4.03 -1.54
N GLY A 19 -23.95 -3.84 -2.80
CA GLY A 19 -24.91 -4.71 -3.49
C GLY A 19 -26.37 -4.28 -3.32
N ILE A 20 -27.28 -5.07 -3.91
CA ILE A 20 -28.71 -4.77 -3.98
C ILE A 20 -29.49 -5.99 -3.48
N GLY A 21 -30.43 -5.77 -2.57
CA GLY A 21 -31.33 -6.83 -2.08
C GLY A 21 -30.60 -7.97 -1.37
N ASP A 22 -30.90 -9.20 -1.79
CA ASP A 22 -30.33 -10.45 -1.28
C ASP A 22 -28.87 -10.68 -1.66
N GLN A 23 -28.35 -9.93 -2.64
CA GLN A 23 -26.94 -9.96 -3.04
C GLN A 23 -26.10 -8.90 -2.31
N SER A 24 -26.63 -8.33 -1.23
CA SER A 24 -25.88 -7.37 -0.43
C SER A 24 -24.86 -8.04 0.48
N PHE A 25 -23.72 -7.38 0.66
CA PHE A 25 -22.67 -7.80 1.58
C PHE A 25 -22.11 -6.59 2.32
N VAL A 26 -21.62 -6.83 3.52
CA VAL A 26 -21.09 -5.78 4.40
C VAL A 26 -19.58 -5.80 4.36
N LEU A 27 -18.99 -4.65 4.05
CA LEU A 27 -17.56 -4.39 4.21
C LEU A 27 -17.35 -3.44 5.39
N GLN A 28 -16.17 -3.51 5.98
CA GLN A 28 -15.73 -2.60 7.03
C GLN A 28 -14.85 -1.52 6.42
N TYR A 29 -15.18 -0.26 6.73
CA TYR A 29 -14.46 0.90 6.26
C TYR A 29 -13.49 1.40 7.33
N PHE A 30 -12.23 1.52 6.96
CA PHE A 30 -11.13 1.99 7.79
C PHE A 30 -10.57 3.27 7.20
N LYS A 31 -10.18 4.22 8.08
CA LYS A 31 -9.61 5.49 7.67
C LYS A 31 -8.38 5.83 8.52
N VAL A 32 -7.33 6.30 7.87
CA VAL A 32 -6.10 6.77 8.51
C VAL A 32 -5.80 8.18 8.01
N GLU A 33 -5.63 9.11 8.93
CA GLU A 33 -5.08 10.43 8.62
C GLU A 33 -3.76 10.59 9.35
N ARG A 34 -2.74 11.08 8.65
CA ARG A 34 -1.45 11.39 9.25
C ARG A 34 -0.93 12.72 8.74
N ASP A 35 -0.50 13.52 9.70
CA ASP A 35 0.21 14.76 9.43
C ASP A 35 1.70 14.45 9.26
N LEU A 36 2.20 14.43 8.03
CA LEU A 36 3.61 14.19 7.72
C LEU A 36 4.30 15.54 7.45
N THR A 37 5.64 15.57 7.50
CA THR A 37 6.40 16.81 7.34
C THR A 37 6.04 17.57 6.05
N THR A 38 5.96 16.87 4.92
CA THR A 38 5.75 17.48 3.59
C THR A 38 4.31 17.30 3.07
N TYR A 39 3.59 16.30 3.59
CA TYR A 39 2.29 15.87 3.06
C TYR A 39 1.28 15.65 4.18
N ASN A 40 -0.01 15.83 3.87
CA ASN A 40 -1.08 15.23 4.64
C ASN A 40 -1.45 13.91 3.99
N LEU A 41 -1.36 12.80 4.72
CA LEU A 41 -1.79 11.49 4.26
C LEU A 41 -3.25 11.27 4.67
N ASN A 42 -4.07 10.85 3.71
CA ASN A 42 -5.41 10.33 3.96
C ASN A 42 -5.55 8.97 3.27
N GLY A 43 -5.66 7.92 4.08
CA GLY A 43 -5.78 6.54 3.65
C GLY A 43 -7.16 5.99 3.96
N HIS A 44 -7.70 5.22 3.04
CA HIS A 44 -9.01 4.59 3.14
C HIS A 44 -8.93 3.14 2.69
N SER A 45 -9.57 2.23 3.43
CA SER A 45 -9.63 0.82 3.05
C SER A 45 -11.01 0.23 3.30
N LEU A 46 -11.48 -0.59 2.36
CA LEU A 46 -12.67 -1.43 2.49
C LEU A 46 -12.25 -2.88 2.63
N VAL A 47 -12.69 -3.51 3.70
CA VAL A 47 -12.12 -4.76 4.19
C VAL A 47 -13.20 -5.74 4.64
N THR A 48 -13.02 -7.03 4.37
CA THR A 48 -13.69 -8.09 5.10
C THR A 48 -12.74 -8.62 6.17
N ARG A 49 -13.06 -8.41 7.45
CA ARG A 49 -12.26 -8.96 8.55
C ARG A 49 -12.64 -10.43 8.79
N LEU A 50 -11.65 -11.31 8.71
CA LEU A 50 -11.81 -12.75 8.93
C LEU A 50 -11.48 -13.14 10.37
N SER A 51 -10.53 -12.44 11.01
CA SER A 51 -10.18 -12.55 12.43
C SER A 51 -9.44 -11.29 12.89
N ASP A 52 -8.91 -11.28 14.12
CA ASP A 52 -8.15 -10.13 14.63
C ASP A 52 -6.89 -9.80 13.83
N ASN A 53 -6.27 -10.82 13.23
CA ASN A 53 -5.03 -10.69 12.47
C ASN A 53 -5.18 -11.06 10.98
N ARG A 54 -6.38 -11.46 10.54
CA ARG A 54 -6.62 -11.81 9.12
C ARG A 54 -7.72 -10.95 8.56
N CYS A 55 -7.42 -10.29 7.46
CA CYS A 55 -8.39 -9.53 6.73
C CYS A 55 -8.14 -9.60 5.22
N VAL A 56 -9.20 -9.32 4.46
CA VAL A 56 -9.22 -9.30 3.00
C VAL A 56 -9.53 -7.87 2.59
N ILE A 57 -8.55 -7.18 2.02
CA ILE A 57 -8.73 -5.81 1.54
C ILE A 57 -9.27 -5.87 0.12
N HIS A 58 -10.48 -5.33 -0.08
CA HIS A 58 -11.14 -5.27 -1.39
C HIS A 58 -10.78 -4.00 -2.15
N GLN A 59 -10.59 -2.90 -1.44
CA GLN A 59 -10.20 -1.62 -2.01
C GLN A 59 -9.34 -0.85 -1.02
N GLU A 60 -8.32 -0.19 -1.54
CA GLU A 60 -7.51 0.76 -0.78
C GLU A 60 -7.25 2.01 -1.63
N MET A 61 -7.30 3.17 -0.97
CA MET A 61 -6.98 4.46 -1.54
C MET A 61 -6.05 5.19 -0.59
N ILE A 62 -4.96 5.74 -1.12
CA ILE A 62 -3.98 6.53 -0.39
C ILE A 62 -3.81 7.85 -1.12
N ASP A 63 -4.17 8.93 -0.43
CA ASP A 63 -3.96 10.30 -0.86
C ASP A 63 -2.83 10.94 -0.06
N LEU A 64 -1.89 11.54 -0.77
CA LEU A 64 -0.84 12.39 -0.22
C LEU A 64 -1.09 13.80 -0.74
N PHE A 65 -1.56 14.70 0.11
CA PHE A 65 -1.78 16.09 -0.24
C PHE A 65 -0.54 16.91 0.11
N SER A 66 0.10 17.52 -0.90
CA SER A 66 1.26 18.39 -0.69
C SER A 66 0.89 19.61 0.14
N LYS A 67 1.68 19.91 1.18
CA LYS A 67 1.53 21.14 1.98
C LYS A 67 2.18 22.37 1.33
N ALA A 68 3.01 22.18 0.30
CA ALA A 68 3.67 23.27 -0.42
C ALA A 68 2.67 24.09 -1.26
N ASP A 69 2.98 25.39 -1.43
CA ASP A 69 2.26 26.32 -2.31
C ASP A 69 3.09 26.61 -3.59
N PRO A 70 2.56 26.36 -4.80
CA PRO A 70 1.26 25.78 -5.11
C PRO A 70 1.22 24.25 -4.90
N PRO A 71 0.06 23.68 -4.51
CA PRO A 71 -0.12 22.24 -4.26
C PRO A 71 -0.10 21.44 -5.56
N THR A 72 1.08 21.32 -6.17
CA THR A 72 1.29 20.71 -7.49
C THR A 72 1.75 19.25 -7.40
N ARG A 73 1.98 18.72 -6.20
CA ARG A 73 2.58 17.39 -5.96
C ARG A 73 1.68 16.42 -5.21
N SER A 74 0.36 16.62 -5.22
CA SER A 74 -0.54 15.67 -4.58
C SER A 74 -0.57 14.35 -5.35
N ILE A 75 -0.46 13.22 -4.64
CA ILE A 75 -0.41 11.88 -5.21
C ILE A 75 -1.62 11.11 -4.72
N ARG A 76 -2.32 10.43 -5.62
CA ARG A 76 -3.37 9.46 -5.29
C ARG A 76 -2.99 8.11 -5.87
N VAL A 77 -3.04 7.09 -5.04
CA VAL A 77 -2.98 5.69 -5.46
C VAL A 77 -4.25 5.01 -5.00
N SER A 78 -4.96 4.35 -5.92
CA SER A 78 -6.13 3.56 -5.59
C SER A 78 -6.10 2.26 -6.33
N PHE A 79 -6.49 1.19 -5.65
CA PHE A 79 -6.56 -0.12 -6.26
C PHE A 79 -7.73 -0.91 -5.67
N VAL A 80 -8.22 -1.83 -6.49
CA VAL A 80 -9.31 -2.72 -6.17
C VAL A 80 -8.81 -4.13 -6.45
N VAL A 81 -9.07 -5.04 -5.51
CA VAL A 81 -8.65 -6.44 -5.61
C VAL A 81 -9.87 -7.33 -5.61
N HIS A 82 -9.88 -8.26 -6.56
CA HIS A 82 -10.95 -9.22 -6.77
C HIS A 82 -10.37 -10.64 -6.77
N ASP A 83 -11.23 -11.64 -6.65
CA ASP A 83 -10.88 -13.06 -6.75
C ASP A 83 -9.76 -13.52 -5.81
N MET A 84 -9.66 -12.90 -4.63
CA MET A 84 -8.63 -13.22 -3.65
C MET A 84 -8.73 -14.68 -3.19
N LYS A 85 -7.57 -15.32 -3.11
CA LYS A 85 -7.38 -16.65 -2.52
C LYS A 85 -6.51 -16.51 -1.26
N ASP A 86 -6.74 -17.37 -0.28
CA ASP A 86 -6.03 -17.37 1.00
C ASP A 86 -4.67 -18.08 0.94
N THR A 87 -4.36 -18.72 -0.18
CA THR A 87 -3.13 -19.49 -0.39
C THR A 87 -2.56 -19.25 -1.78
N ILE A 88 -1.25 -19.43 -1.90
CA ILE A 88 -0.53 -19.37 -3.18
C ILE A 88 -0.39 -20.79 -3.70
N SER A 89 -0.99 -21.06 -4.85
CA SER A 89 -1.01 -22.41 -5.44
C SER A 89 0.28 -22.79 -6.16
N ASP A 90 1.04 -21.80 -6.64
CA ASP A 90 2.29 -22.00 -7.39
C ASP A 90 3.36 -21.02 -6.89
N ASN A 91 4.34 -21.56 -6.16
CA ASN A 91 5.45 -20.77 -5.60
C ASN A 91 6.51 -20.40 -6.65
N SER A 92 6.50 -21.02 -7.83
CA SER A 92 7.47 -20.72 -8.89
C SER A 92 7.29 -19.30 -9.46
N VAL A 93 6.13 -18.66 -9.20
CA VAL A 93 5.89 -17.24 -9.52
C VAL A 93 6.93 -16.30 -8.89
N PHE A 94 7.57 -16.71 -7.79
CA PHE A 94 8.63 -15.95 -7.13
C PHE A 94 10.03 -16.24 -7.68
N ASP A 95 10.19 -17.23 -8.56
CA ASP A 95 11.49 -17.54 -9.15
C ASP A 95 11.89 -16.48 -10.17
N ILE A 96 13.06 -15.88 -9.98
CA ILE A 96 13.61 -14.89 -10.94
C ILE A 96 13.88 -15.61 -12.27
N PRO A 97 13.26 -15.20 -13.39
CA PRO A 97 13.49 -15.80 -14.70
C PRO A 97 14.96 -15.73 -15.11
N LYS A 98 15.45 -16.76 -15.81
CA LYS A 98 16.87 -16.83 -16.25
C LYS A 98 17.30 -15.59 -17.05
N ALA A 99 16.41 -15.00 -17.84
CA ALA A 99 16.68 -13.77 -18.60
C ALA A 99 16.98 -12.55 -17.71
N CYS A 100 16.48 -12.53 -16.47
CA CYS A 100 16.74 -11.47 -15.50
C CYS A 100 18.02 -11.72 -14.68
N ARG A 101 18.53 -12.96 -14.65
CA ARG A 101 19.76 -13.36 -13.95
C ARG A 101 21.00 -12.93 -14.76
N GLY A 102 21.30 -11.64 -14.73
CA GLY A 102 22.44 -11.03 -15.43
C GLY A 102 22.31 -9.52 -15.64
N ALA A 103 21.08 -9.00 -15.64
CA ALA A 103 20.82 -7.55 -15.73
C ALA A 103 21.20 -6.79 -14.44
N GLN A 104 21.26 -7.47 -13.30
CA GLN A 104 21.66 -6.89 -12.00
C GLN A 104 23.12 -6.41 -11.97
N GLY A 105 24.00 -6.90 -12.85
CA GLY A 105 25.40 -6.47 -12.92
C GLY A 105 25.66 -5.18 -13.71
N GLN A 106 24.76 -4.77 -14.60
CA GLN A 106 24.97 -3.60 -15.47
C GLN A 106 24.12 -2.37 -15.12
N LYS A 107 22.98 -2.52 -14.43
CA LYS A 107 22.17 -1.36 -14.01
C LYS A 107 22.64 -0.70 -12.70
N ASN A 108 23.43 -1.38 -11.88
CA ASN A 108 23.94 -0.84 -10.60
C ASN A 108 25.15 0.09 -10.73
N ARG A 109 25.52 0.52 -11.95
CA ARG A 109 26.53 1.56 -12.19
C ARG A 109 25.91 2.88 -12.68
N GLN A 110 24.68 3.19 -12.27
CA GLN A 110 24.27 4.59 -12.17
C GLN A 110 24.66 5.09 -10.78
N LYS A 111 25.69 5.94 -10.74
CA LYS A 111 26.16 6.64 -9.54
C LYS A 111 24.95 7.31 -8.86
N ARG A 112 24.51 6.81 -7.71
CA ARG A 112 23.77 7.64 -6.74
C ARG A 112 24.72 8.76 -6.34
N SER A 113 24.43 10.00 -6.73
CA SER A 113 25.05 11.14 -6.04
C SER A 113 24.54 11.10 -4.60
N THR A 114 25.45 11.36 -3.68
CA THR A 114 25.23 11.29 -2.22
C THR A 114 24.29 12.38 -1.68
N GLU A 115 23.64 13.14 -2.55
CA GLU A 115 22.83 14.32 -2.18
C GLU A 115 21.31 14.04 -2.10
N ASP A 116 20.81 12.95 -2.70
CA ASP A 116 19.37 12.62 -2.72
C ASP A 116 18.94 11.60 -1.63
N CYS A 117 19.84 11.20 -0.75
CA CYS A 117 19.56 10.14 0.24
C CYS A 117 18.63 10.60 1.38
N ASP A 118 18.57 11.89 1.69
CA ASP A 118 17.85 12.36 2.89
C ASP A 118 16.32 12.38 2.71
N GLU A 119 15.83 12.74 1.51
CA GLU A 119 14.39 12.78 1.24
C GLU A 119 13.80 11.38 1.04
N VAL A 120 14.50 10.52 0.30
CA VAL A 120 14.05 9.13 0.03
C VAL A 120 14.05 8.32 1.32
N CYS A 121 15.09 8.43 2.16
CA CYS A 121 15.11 7.74 3.46
C CYS A 121 14.04 8.29 4.42
N GLY A 122 13.67 9.56 4.30
CA GLY A 122 12.58 10.18 5.05
C GLY A 122 11.23 9.58 4.68
N VAL A 123 10.96 9.39 3.39
CA VAL A 123 9.73 8.76 2.89
C VAL A 123 9.71 7.27 3.22
N GLU A 124 10.82 6.54 3.08
CA GLU A 124 10.93 5.12 3.43
C GLU A 124 10.68 4.87 4.93
N LYS A 125 11.20 5.73 5.81
CA LYS A 125 10.93 5.68 7.26
C LYS A 125 9.51 6.13 7.63
N ALA A 126 8.95 7.11 6.92
CA ALA A 126 7.60 7.62 7.19
C ALA A 126 6.50 6.67 6.70
N VAL A 127 6.72 5.99 5.57
CA VAL A 127 5.80 5.01 4.97
C VAL A 127 6.10 3.59 5.47
N GLY A 128 7.28 3.38 6.08
CA GLY A 128 7.73 2.09 6.59
C GLY A 128 8.11 1.10 5.49
N THR A 129 8.23 1.54 4.23
CA THR A 129 8.69 0.69 3.12
C THR A 129 10.20 0.64 3.16
N ILE A 130 10.77 -0.56 3.32
CA ILE A 130 12.13 -0.80 2.88
C ILE A 130 12.01 -1.59 1.58
N VAL A 131 12.33 -0.95 0.47
CA VAL A 131 12.51 -1.65 -0.81
C VAL A 131 13.94 -2.15 -0.81
N TYR A 132 14.14 -3.39 -0.33
CA TYR A 132 15.40 -4.08 -0.55
C TYR A 132 15.46 -4.60 -2.00
N PRO A 133 16.67 -4.66 -2.59
CA PRO A 133 16.89 -5.12 -3.97
C PRO A 133 16.53 -6.60 -4.19
#